data_AF-A0A0G1XLG8-F1
#
_entry.id   AF-A0A0G1XLG8-F1
#
_cell.length_a   1.000
_cell.length_b   1.000
_cell.length_c   1.000
_cell.angle_alpha   90.00
_cell.angle_beta   90.00
_cell.angle_gamma   90.00
#
_symmetry.space_group_name_H-M   'P 1'
#
loop_
_entity.id
_entity.type
_entity.pdbx_description
1 polymer ?
#
loop_
_entity_poly.entity_id
_entity_poly.type
_entity_poly.pdbx_seq_one_letter_code
_entity_poly.pdbx_strand_id
1 'polypeptide(L)'
;MVWYDRLMEETAKKIRKEVVGKTLTYLLAGFGFVAALAWNEAVQALFNEIFDINRSGLFAKFAYAALVTLAVTIVSLRLSRYVGDSRDSHDG
;
A
#
# COMPACT_ATOMS: atom_id res chain seq x y z
N MET A 1 -26.88 17.49 35.44
CA MET A 1 -26.44 18.04 34.15
C MET A 1 -25.06 17.51 33.72
N VAL A 2 -24.14 17.19 34.64
CA VAL A 2 -22.78 16.65 34.38
C VAL A 2 -22.70 15.41 33.45
N TRP A 3 -23.74 14.57 33.40
CA TRP A 3 -23.73 13.39 32.51
C TRP A 3 -23.84 13.76 31.03
N TYR A 4 -24.49 14.89 30.72
CA TYR A 4 -24.66 15.35 29.36
C TYR A 4 -23.33 15.81 28.77
N ASP A 5 -22.55 16.58 29.53
CA ASP A 5 -21.24 17.08 29.10
C ASP A 5 -20.28 15.94 28.77
N ARG A 6 -20.26 14.88 29.60
CA ARG A 6 -19.44 13.68 29.35
C ARG A 6 -19.86 12.93 28.09
N LEU A 7 -21.16 12.79 27.85
CA LEU A 7 -21.66 12.11 26.63
C LEU A 7 -21.33 12.90 25.37
N MET A 8 -21.45 14.23 25.44
CA MET A 8 -21.11 15.10 24.32
C MET A 8 -19.61 15.09 24.02
N GLU A 9 -18.76 15.07 25.05
CA GLU A 9 -17.31 14.96 24.90
C GLU A 9 -16.89 13.63 24.27
N GLU A 10 -17.42 12.49 24.76
CA GLU A 10 -17.17 11.17 24.20
C GLU A 10 -17.65 11.05 22.74
N THR A 11 -18.84 11.58 22.44
CA THR A 11 -19.40 11.57 21.09
C THR A 11 -18.56 12.42 20.13
N ALA A 12 -18.16 13.63 20.53
CA ALA A 12 -17.29 14.48 19.74
C ALA A 12 -15.93 13.82 19.46
N LYS A 13 -15.35 13.17 20.48
CA LYS A 13 -14.08 12.44 20.36
C LYS A 13 -14.19 11.25 19.42
N LYS A 14 -15.28 10.48 19.51
CA LYS A 14 -15.55 9.33 18.63
C LYS A 14 -15.76 9.76 17.18
N ILE A 15 -16.59 10.78 16.94
CA ILE A 15 -16.82 11.32 15.59
C ILE A 15 -15.50 11.83 14.99
N ARG A 16 -14.72 12.60 15.76
CA ARG A 16 -13.43 13.10 15.30
C ARG A 16 -12.48 11.97 14.90
N LYS A 17 -12.38 10.93 15.74
CA LYS A 17 -11.53 9.76 15.46
C LYS A 17 -11.98 9.04 14.19
N GLU A 18 -13.29 8.86 14.01
CA GLU A 18 -13.84 8.17 12.85
C GLU A 18 -13.66 8.97 11.55
N VAL A 19 -13.88 10.29 11.58
CA VAL A 19 -13.66 11.17 10.43
C VAL A 19 -12.19 11.16 10.03
N VAL A 20 -11.27 11.40 10.99
CA VAL A 20 -9.84 11.38 10.71
C VAL A 20 -9.39 10.02 10.17
N GLY A 21 -9.87 8.92 10.77
CA GLY A 21 -9.57 7.57 10.32
C GLY A 21 -10.03 7.32 8.88
N LYS A 22 -11.27 7.65 8.54
CA LYS A 22 -11.81 7.46 7.18
C LYS A 22 -11.10 8.36 6.16
N THR A 23 -10.83 9.61 6.50
CA THR A 23 -10.08 10.53 5.63
C THR A 23 -8.68 10.00 5.36
N LEU A 24 -7.97 9.52 6.38
CA LEU A 24 -6.65 8.89 6.20
C LEU A 24 -6.74 7.67 5.29
N THR A 25 -7.73 6.79 5.49
CA THR A 25 -7.92 5.62 4.61
C THR A 25 -8.11 6.03 3.16
N TYR A 26 -8.94 7.04 2.87
CA TYR A 26 -9.13 7.52 1.50
C TYR A 26 -7.90 8.20 0.90
N LEU A 27 -7.17 8.97 1.70
CA LEU A 27 -5.90 9.57 1.28
C LEU A 27 -4.88 8.48 0.96
N LEU A 28 -4.71 7.50 1.84
CA LEU A 28 -3.80 6.37 1.64
C LEU A 28 -4.20 5.54 0.42
N ALA A 29 -5.50 5.33 0.19
CA ALA A 29 -5.97 4.65 -1.02
C ALA A 29 -5.66 5.45 -2.29
N GLY A 30 -5.95 6.75 -2.29
CA GLY A 30 -5.67 7.63 -3.43
C GLY A 30 -4.17 7.75 -3.72
N PHE A 31 -3.35 7.98 -2.70
CA PHE A 31 -1.90 8.04 -2.84
C PHE A 31 -1.29 6.68 -3.18
N GLY A 32 -1.82 5.59 -2.64
CA GLY A 32 -1.42 4.23 -2.99
C GLY A 32 -1.66 3.95 -4.48
N PHE A 33 -2.78 4.42 -5.03
CA PHE A 33 -3.07 4.33 -6.46
C PHE A 33 -2.08 5.14 -7.31
N VAL A 34 -1.84 6.41 -6.95
CA VAL A 34 -0.86 7.27 -7.64
C VAL A 34 0.55 6.69 -7.56
N ALA A 35 0.96 6.18 -6.40
CA ALA A 35 2.26 5.56 -6.21
C ALA A 35 2.43 4.29 -7.06
N ALA A 36 1.40 3.46 -7.17
CA ALA A 36 1.41 2.28 -8.03
C ALA A 36 1.61 2.66 -9.51
N LEU A 37 0.91 3.69 -9.98
CA LEU A 37 1.08 4.22 -11.34
C LEU A 37 2.49 4.79 -11.57
N ALA A 38 2.98 5.62 -10.65
CA ALA A 38 4.30 6.24 -10.76
C ALA A 38 5.43 5.19 -10.75
N TRP A 39 5.31 4.14 -9.92
CA TRP A 39 6.29 3.07 -9.89
C TRP A 39 6.30 2.25 -11.18
N ASN A 40 5.12 1.97 -11.77
CA ASN A 40 5.03 1.33 -13.07
C ASN A 40 5.79 2.13 -14.15
N GLU A 41 5.53 3.43 -14.24
CA GLU A 41 6.22 4.31 -15.21
C GLU A 41 7.73 4.39 -14.94
N ALA A 42 8.15 4.50 -13.67
CA ALA A 42 9.56 4.59 -13.30
C ALA A 42 10.35 3.32 -13.68
N VAL A 43 9.79 2.14 -13.42
CA VAL A 43 10.44 0.87 -13.78
C VAL A 43 10.55 0.74 -15.31
N GLN A 44 9.52 1.13 -16.06
CA GLN A 44 9.58 1.12 -17.52
C GLN A 44 10.63 2.08 -18.06
N ALA A 45 10.67 3.32 -17.57
CA ALA A 45 11.67 4.31 -17.98
C ALA A 45 13.10 3.85 -17.68
N LEU A 46 13.35 3.32 -16.48
CA LEU A 46 14.64 2.75 -16.10
C LEU A 46 15.04 1.60 -17.03
N PHE A 47 14.10 0.73 -17.36
CA PHE A 47 14.35 -0.40 -18.25
C PHE A 47 14.72 0.07 -19.66
N ASN A 48 14.03 1.09 -20.17
CA ASN A 48 14.25 1.65 -21.49
C ASN A 48 15.64 2.30 -21.61
N GLU A 49 16.08 2.99 -20.56
CA GLU A 49 17.40 3.62 -20.49
C GLU A 49 18.54 2.58 -20.49
N ILE A 50 18.36 1.46 -19.79
CA ILE A 50 19.41 0.44 -19.64
C ILE A 50 19.52 -0.47 -20.88
N PHE A 51 18.39 -0.85 -21.49
CA PHE A 51 18.35 -1.91 -22.49
C PHE A 51 18.10 -1.45 -23.94
N ASP A 52 17.97 -0.13 -24.17
CA ASP A 52 17.69 0.50 -25.48
C ASP A 52 16.71 -0.33 -26.33
N ILE A 53 15.40 -0.13 -26.10
CA ILE A 53 14.29 -0.93 -26.65
C ILE A 53 14.42 -1.16 -28.17
N ASN A 54 15.06 -0.24 -28.88
CA ASN A 54 15.22 -0.27 -30.33
C ASN A 54 16.03 -1.47 -30.85
N ARG A 55 16.88 -2.11 -30.03
CA ARG A 55 17.67 -3.29 -30.46
C ARG A 55 17.17 -4.63 -29.92
N SER A 56 16.43 -4.64 -28.81
CA SER A 56 16.12 -5.87 -28.06
C SER A 56 14.66 -5.97 -27.60
N GLY A 57 13.72 -5.38 -28.33
CA GLY A 57 12.33 -5.16 -27.90
C GLY A 57 11.53 -6.37 -27.38
N LEU A 58 11.88 -7.62 -27.73
CA LEU A 58 11.23 -8.81 -27.16
C LEU A 58 11.89 -9.28 -25.86
N PHE A 59 13.22 -9.43 -25.85
CA PHE A 59 13.99 -9.76 -24.64
C PHE A 59 13.80 -8.71 -23.54
N ALA A 60 13.68 -7.44 -23.94
CA ALA A 60 13.34 -6.32 -23.07
C ALA A 60 12.05 -6.56 -22.26
N LYS A 61 10.96 -6.95 -22.94
CA LYS A 61 9.66 -7.19 -22.31
C LYS A 61 9.69 -8.38 -21.36
N PHE A 62 10.41 -9.44 -21.70
CA PHE A 62 10.59 -10.61 -20.82
C PHE A 62 11.40 -10.27 -19.58
N ALA A 63 12.46 -9.47 -19.70
CA ALA A 63 13.25 -9.02 -18.57
C ALA A 63 12.45 -8.09 -17.64
N TYR A 64 11.66 -7.16 -18.20
CA TYR A 64 10.69 -6.36 -17.44
C TYR A 64 9.70 -7.24 -16.67
N ALA A 65 9.06 -8.20 -17.33
CA ALA A 65 8.09 -9.10 -16.69
C ALA A 65 8.72 -9.95 -15.57
N ALA A 66 9.94 -10.45 -15.76
CA ALA A 66 10.69 -11.19 -14.74
C ALA A 66 11.02 -10.31 -13.52
N LEU A 67 11.47 -9.07 -13.74
CA LEU A 67 11.77 -8.11 -12.68
C LEU A 67 10.52 -7.78 -11.84
N VAL A 68 9.41 -7.48 -12.50
CA VAL A 68 8.14 -7.16 -11.81
C VAL A 68 7.66 -8.38 -11.01
N THR A 69 7.74 -9.58 -11.58
CA THR A 69 7.37 -10.83 -10.88
C THR A 69 8.21 -11.00 -9.62
N LEU A 70 9.53 -10.83 -9.71
CA LEU A 70 10.43 -10.96 -8.56
C LEU A 70 10.10 -9.94 -7.47
N ALA A 71 9.88 -8.68 -7.85
CA ALA A 71 9.50 -7.62 -6.92
C ALA A 71 8.20 -7.94 -6.18
N VAL A 72 7.16 -8.36 -6.92
CA VAL A 72 5.87 -8.77 -6.34
C VAL A 72 6.05 -9.95 -5.39
N THR A 73 6.78 -11.00 -5.80
CA THR A 73 7.04 -12.17 -4.95
C THR A 73 7.75 -11.79 -3.65
N ILE A 74 8.78 -10.93 -3.69
CA ILE A 74 9.49 -10.48 -2.49
C ILE A 74 8.54 -9.73 -1.54
N VAL A 75 7.73 -8.82 -2.07
CA VAL A 75 6.74 -8.06 -1.27
C VAL A 75 5.71 -9.02 -0.67
N SER A 76 5.16 -9.96 -1.44
CA SER A 76 4.20 -10.96 -0.97
C SER A 76 4.77 -11.83 0.17
N LEU A 77 6.03 -12.28 0.05
CA LEU A 77 6.69 -13.07 1.10
C LEU A 77 6.95 -12.26 2.38
N ARG A 78 7.31 -10.98 2.24
CA ARG A 78 7.50 -10.10 3.40
C ARG A 78 6.18 -9.82 4.11
N LEU A 79 5.10 -9.58 3.37
CA LEU A 79 3.77 -9.34 3.95
C LEU A 79 3.22 -10.58 4.67
N SER A 80 3.46 -11.77 4.11
CA SER A 80 3.09 -13.05 4.73
C SER A 80 3.66 -13.22 6.14
N ARG A 81 4.86 -12.71 6.42
CA ARG A 81 5.47 -12.80 7.76
C ARG A 81 4.81 -11.92 8.80
N TYR A 82 4.29 -10.74 8.42
CA TYR A 82 3.64 -9.83 9.37
C TYR A 82 2.18 -10.20 9.66
N VAL A 83 1.51 -10.87 8.73
CA VAL A 83 0.12 -11.32 8.90
C VAL A 83 0.02 -12.62 9.73
N GLY A 84 1.12 -13.37 9.87
CA GLY A 84 1.18 -14.60 10.66
C GLY A 84 1.21 -14.42 12.17
N ASP A 85 1.44 -13.21 12.68
CA ASP A 85 1.76 -12.94 14.09
C ASP A 85 0.59 -12.30 14.87
N SER A 86 -0.65 -12.67 14.56
CA SER A 86 -1.84 -12.13 15.25
C SER A 86 -2.86 -13.20 15.62
N ARG A 87 -2.40 -14.44 15.85
CA ARG A 87 -3.28 -15.58 16.21
C ARG A 87 -3.09 -16.17 17.61
N ASP A 88 -2.13 -15.72 18.41
CA ASP A 88 -1.84 -16.32 19.72
C ASP A 88 -2.00 -15.35 20.90
N SER A 89 -3.17 -14.71 21.07
CA SER A 89 -3.42 -13.88 22.28
C SER A 89 -4.88 -13.81 22.75
N HIS A 90 -5.71 -14.78 22.39
CA HIS A 90 -7.10 -14.86 22.91
C HIS A 90 -7.47 -16.31 23.28
N ASP A 91 -6.59 -16.97 24.04
CA ASP A 91 -6.95 -18.08 24.92
C ASP A 91 -5.96 -18.09 26.08
N GLY A 92 -6.44 -17.73 27.27
CA GLY A 92 -5.68 -17.58 28.51
C GLY A 92 -6.53 -16.91 29.58
#